data_AF-A0A507FSM8-F1
#
_entry.id   AF-A0A507FSM8-F1
#
_cell.length_a   1.000
_cell.length_b   1.000
_cell.length_c   1.000
_cell.angle_alpha   90.00
_cell.angle_beta   90.00
_cell.angle_gamma   90.00
#
_symmetry.space_group_name_H-M   'P 1'
#
loop_
_entity.id
_entity.type
_entity.pdbx_description
1 polymer ?
#
loop_
_entity_poly.entity_id
_entity_poly.type
_entity_poly.pdbx_seq_one_letter_code
_entity_poly.pdbx_strand_id
1 'polypeptide(L)'
;MYERSHLQLYRSIRRLHKSLPPAFRFMGNKYIRDEWDRHRSVLRAALPDPPSAVASTAELEPNADKVRTTFIAEWARYHNVMAEQVNSASRWEESVPKYGVNLESSKLDAMNDQQIGQLHALKQEVLKGGKE
;
A
#
# COMPACT_ATOMS: atom_id res chain seq x y z
N MET A 1 -18.22 -12.09 -3.77
CA MET A 1 -16.90 -11.52 -3.43
C MET A 1 -17.06 -10.01 -3.46
N TYR A 2 -16.87 -9.29 -2.36
CA TYR A 2 -17.13 -7.84 -2.34
C TYR A 2 -16.07 -7.10 -3.17
N GLU A 3 -16.45 -6.67 -4.36
CA GLU A 3 -15.67 -5.80 -5.23
C GLU A 3 -15.67 -4.39 -4.62
N ARG A 4 -14.85 -4.19 -3.58
CA ARG A 4 -14.77 -2.89 -2.90
C ARG A 4 -14.18 -1.87 -3.87
N SER A 5 -14.94 -0.80 -4.14
CA SER A 5 -14.39 0.37 -4.83
C SER A 5 -13.15 0.89 -4.10
N HIS A 6 -12.22 1.50 -4.83
CA HIS A 6 -10.99 2.06 -4.27
C HIS A 6 -11.25 3.03 -3.08
N LEU A 7 -12.38 3.76 -3.08
CA LEU A 7 -12.80 4.64 -1.99
C LEU A 7 -13.23 3.87 -0.73
N GLN A 8 -13.87 2.72 -0.89
CA GLN A 8 -14.24 1.84 0.22
C GLN A 8 -12.99 1.24 0.87
N LEU A 9 -12.00 0.80 0.06
CA LEU A 9 -10.71 0.34 0.57
C LEU A 9 -9.99 1.44 1.34
N TYR A 10 -9.87 2.64 0.77
CA TYR A 10 -9.27 3.80 1.44
C TYR A 10 -9.89 4.07 2.82
N ARG A 11 -11.23 4.16 2.89
CA ARG A 11 -11.95 4.41 4.15
C ARG A 11 -11.78 3.26 5.14
N SER A 12 -11.79 2.01 4.67
CA SER A 12 -11.61 0.83 5.52
C SER A 12 -10.21 0.79 6.15
N ILE A 13 -9.16 1.02 5.34
CA ILE A 13 -7.78 1.10 5.80
C ILE A 13 -7.63 2.19 6.87
N ARG A 14 -8.20 3.37 6.65
CA ARG A 14 -8.17 4.46 7.65
C ARG A 14 -8.84 4.12 8.97
N ARG A 15 -9.92 3.31 8.95
CA ARG A 15 -10.55 2.84 10.19
C ARG A 15 -9.64 1.85 10.91
N LEU A 16 -9.03 0.95 10.17
CA LEU A 16 -8.08 -0.04 10.68
C LEU A 16 -6.84 0.62 11.29
N HIS A 17 -6.31 1.68 10.69
CA HIS A 17 -5.17 2.40 11.27
C HIS A 17 -5.44 2.99 12.66
N LYS A 18 -6.71 3.21 13.04
CA LYS A 18 -7.04 3.75 14.37
C LYS A 18 -6.66 2.81 15.51
N SER A 19 -6.60 1.50 15.27
CA SER A 19 -6.16 0.51 16.27
C SER A 19 -4.65 0.31 16.28
N LEU A 20 -3.89 0.97 15.38
CA LEU A 20 -2.44 0.91 15.40
C LEU A 20 -1.84 1.85 16.45
N PRO A 21 -0.65 1.50 17.01
CA PRO A 21 0.14 2.42 17.82
C PRO A 21 0.37 3.77 17.11
N PRO A 22 0.50 4.88 17.87
CA PRO A 22 0.54 6.23 17.29
C PRO A 22 1.57 6.42 16.17
N ALA A 23 2.79 5.89 16.35
CA ALA A 23 3.86 6.00 15.34
C ALA A 23 3.50 5.27 14.03
N PHE A 24 3.03 4.02 14.11
CA PHE A 24 2.60 3.25 12.93
C PHE A 24 1.38 3.86 12.26
N ARG A 25 0.43 4.37 13.04
CA ARG A 25 -0.74 5.08 12.52
C ARG A 25 -0.33 6.34 11.75
N PHE A 26 0.57 7.15 12.30
CA PHE A 26 1.04 8.36 11.65
C PHE A 26 1.72 8.04 10.31
N MET A 27 2.68 7.12 10.34
CA MET A 27 3.41 6.68 9.15
C MET A 27 2.47 6.09 8.10
N GLY A 28 1.59 5.17 8.49
CA GLY A 28 0.62 4.53 7.61
C GLY A 28 -0.37 5.53 7.00
N ASN A 29 -0.88 6.47 7.80
CA ASN A 29 -1.80 7.51 7.31
C ASN A 29 -1.14 8.46 6.31
N LYS A 30 0.13 8.77 6.48
CA LYS A 30 0.91 9.55 5.51
C LYS A 30 1.04 8.75 4.21
N TYR A 31 1.53 7.50 4.31
CA TYR A 31 1.72 6.63 3.14
C TYR A 31 0.45 6.47 2.29
N ILE A 32 -0.69 6.13 2.90
CA ILE A 32 -1.94 5.91 2.14
C ILE A 32 -2.48 7.18 1.49
N ARG A 33 -2.17 8.37 2.05
CA ARG A 33 -2.56 9.64 1.44
C ARG A 33 -1.71 9.89 0.21
N ASP A 34 -0.39 9.78 0.35
CA ASP A 34 0.55 10.01 -0.75
C ASP A 34 0.29 9.00 -1.88
N GLU A 35 0.00 7.75 -1.54
CA GLU A 35 -0.30 6.69 -2.49
C GLU A 35 -1.63 6.89 -3.21
N TRP A 36 -2.64 7.38 -2.48
CA TRP A 36 -3.93 7.79 -3.05
C TRP A 36 -3.75 8.94 -4.04
N ASP A 37 -2.99 9.97 -3.68
CA ASP A 37 -2.80 11.15 -4.52
C ASP A 37 -2.03 10.80 -5.81
N ARG A 38 -1.03 9.92 -5.73
CA ARG A 38 -0.30 9.40 -6.90
C ARG A 38 -1.20 8.65 -7.88
N HIS A 39 -2.17 7.87 -7.39
CA HIS A 39 -3.04 7.05 -8.23
C HIS A 39 -4.37 7.72 -8.57
N ARG A 40 -4.68 8.88 -7.99
CA ARG A 40 -5.95 9.58 -8.18
C ARG A 40 -6.25 9.93 -9.64
N SER A 41 -5.22 10.28 -10.42
CA SER A 41 -5.37 10.59 -11.85
C SER A 41 -5.77 9.34 -12.64
N VAL A 42 -5.06 8.22 -12.46
CA VAL A 42 -5.34 6.94 -13.14
C VAL A 42 -6.70 6.38 -12.72
N LEU A 43 -7.08 6.53 -11.44
CA LEU A 43 -8.40 6.12 -10.94
C LEU A 43 -9.54 6.97 -11.52
N ARG A 44 -9.28 8.24 -11.85
CA ARG A 44 -10.27 9.19 -12.38
C ARG A 44 -10.41 9.12 -13.90
N ALA A 45 -9.30 8.88 -14.63
CA ALA A 45 -9.28 8.76 -16.08
C ALA A 45 -10.08 7.56 -16.61
N ALA A 46 -10.37 6.57 -15.76
CA ALA A 46 -11.18 5.41 -16.10
C ALA A 46 -12.71 5.68 -16.08
N LEU A 47 -13.14 6.94 -16.06
CA LEU A 47 -14.53 7.33 -16.29
C LEU A 47 -14.65 7.74 -17.76
N PRO A 48 -15.54 7.12 -18.56
CA PRO A 48 -15.74 7.53 -19.93
C PRO A 48 -16.36 8.94 -19.94
N ASP A 49 -15.64 9.92 -20.50
CA ASP A 49 -16.25 11.21 -20.84
C ASP A 49 -17.32 11.01 -21.94
N PRO A 50 -18.40 11.83 -21.95
CA PRO A 50 -19.43 11.75 -22.98
C PRO A 50 -18.85 12.00 -24.39
N PRO A 51 -19.44 11.39 -25.42
CA PRO A 51 -18.87 11.34 -26.77
C PRO A 51 -18.91 12.72 -27.43
N SER A 52 -17.88 13.53 -27.22
CA SER A 52 -17.68 14.73 -28.01
C SER A 52 -16.21 15.12 -28.07
N ALA A 53 -15.47 14.41 -28.93
CA ALA A 53 -14.56 14.98 -29.93
C ALA A 53 -13.65 13.86 -30.45
N VAL A 54 -14.01 13.34 -31.61
CA VAL A 54 -13.12 12.90 -32.69
C VAL A 54 -11.61 13.05 -32.42
N ALA A 55 -10.92 11.94 -32.18
CA ALA A 55 -9.59 11.65 -32.74
C ALA A 55 -9.19 10.19 -32.47
N SER A 56 -8.63 9.54 -33.49
CA SER A 56 -8.15 8.17 -33.49
C SER A 56 -7.14 7.87 -32.36
N THR A 57 -7.50 7.02 -31.39
CA THR A 57 -6.57 6.38 -30.45
C THR A 57 -7.09 5.01 -30.02
N ALA A 58 -7.01 4.02 -30.92
CA ALA A 58 -7.44 2.65 -30.63
C ALA A 58 -6.38 1.80 -29.88
N GLU A 59 -5.22 2.36 -29.50
CA GLU A 59 -4.08 1.57 -28.99
C GLU A 59 -3.52 1.99 -27.62
N LEU A 60 -4.09 2.99 -26.92
CA LEU A 60 -3.47 3.55 -25.70
C LEU A 60 -4.11 3.19 -24.35
N GLU A 61 -5.27 2.51 -24.32
CA GLU A 61 -6.01 2.28 -23.06
C GLU A 61 -5.96 0.88 -22.40
N PRO A 62 -5.13 -0.12 -22.77
CA PRO A 62 -4.99 -1.34 -21.96
C PRO A 62 -4.10 -1.16 -20.71
N ASN A 63 -3.27 -0.11 -20.68
CA ASN A 63 -2.33 0.12 -19.58
C ASN A 63 -3.03 0.71 -18.34
N ALA A 64 -3.95 1.66 -18.52
CA ALA A 64 -4.65 2.30 -17.41
C ALA A 64 -5.50 1.32 -16.60
N ASP A 65 -6.20 0.40 -17.29
CA ASP A 65 -6.99 -0.66 -16.63
C ASP A 65 -6.11 -1.69 -15.91
N LYS A 66 -4.97 -2.06 -16.49
CA LYS A 66 -4.00 -2.93 -15.82
C LYS A 66 -3.43 -2.26 -14.57
N VAL A 67 -3.08 -0.98 -14.65
CA VAL A 67 -2.59 -0.22 -13.48
C VAL A 67 -3.68 -0.13 -12.41
N ARG A 68 -4.93 0.17 -12.79
CA ARG A 68 -6.07 0.26 -11.86
C ARG A 68 -6.35 -1.07 -11.17
N THR A 69 -6.44 -2.16 -11.93
CA THR A 69 -6.72 -3.50 -11.38
C THR A 69 -5.59 -3.97 -10.46
N THR A 70 -4.33 -3.77 -10.88
CA THR A 70 -3.14 -4.08 -10.07
C THR A 70 -3.13 -3.27 -8.77
N PHE A 71 -3.40 -1.97 -8.85
CA PHE A 71 -3.46 -1.08 -7.70
C PHE A 71 -4.54 -1.53 -6.70
N ILE A 72 -5.77 -1.80 -7.17
CA ILE A 72 -6.87 -2.25 -6.32
C ILE A 72 -6.53 -3.60 -5.66
N ALA A 73 -5.91 -4.52 -6.40
CA ALA A 73 -5.50 -5.82 -5.88
C ALA A 73 -4.45 -5.69 -4.77
N GLU A 74 -3.40 -4.89 -4.98
CA GLU A 74 -2.36 -4.65 -3.98
C GLU A 74 -2.91 -3.92 -2.74
N TRP A 75 -3.81 -2.95 -2.93
CA TRP A 75 -4.48 -2.28 -1.81
C TRP A 75 -5.39 -3.21 -1.00
N ALA A 76 -6.10 -4.12 -1.66
CA ALA A 76 -6.90 -5.14 -0.99
C ALA A 76 -6.01 -6.11 -0.20
N ARG A 77 -4.87 -6.52 -0.77
CA ARG A 77 -3.87 -7.36 -0.09
C ARG A 77 -3.31 -6.67 1.15
N TYR A 78 -2.89 -5.41 1.02
CA TYR A 78 -2.41 -4.59 2.13
C TYR A 78 -3.46 -4.51 3.26
N HIS A 79 -4.71 -4.20 2.91
CA HIS A 79 -5.81 -4.17 3.88
C HIS A 79 -5.96 -5.51 4.62
N ASN A 80 -5.92 -6.63 3.91
CA ASN A 80 -6.11 -7.95 4.53
C ASN A 80 -4.99 -8.31 5.50
N VAL A 81 -3.72 -8.10 5.09
CA VAL A 81 -2.55 -8.32 5.96
C VAL A 81 -2.64 -7.46 7.22
N MET A 82 -2.96 -6.17 7.06
CA MET A 82 -3.08 -5.27 8.21
C MET A 82 -4.25 -5.64 9.12
N ALA A 83 -5.37 -6.14 8.56
CA ALA A 83 -6.54 -6.53 9.34
C ALA A 83 -6.23 -7.75 10.20
N GLU A 84 -5.54 -8.74 9.61
CA GLU A 84 -5.06 -9.91 10.32
C GLU A 84 -4.11 -9.53 11.46
N GLN A 85 -3.14 -8.64 11.21
CA GLN A 85 -2.18 -8.20 12.21
C GLN A 85 -2.85 -7.44 13.37
N VAL A 86 -3.76 -6.51 13.07
CA VAL A 86 -4.54 -5.79 14.08
C VAL A 86 -5.39 -6.74 14.93
N ASN A 87 -6.08 -7.68 14.29
CA ASN A 87 -6.94 -8.63 14.99
C ASN A 87 -6.13 -9.61 15.85
N SER A 88 -4.95 -10.01 15.37
CA SER A 88 -4.02 -10.88 16.09
C SER A 88 -3.39 -10.14 17.28
N ALA A 89 -2.95 -8.90 17.08
CA ALA A 89 -2.42 -8.03 18.12
C ALA A 89 -3.41 -7.81 19.28
N SER A 90 -4.71 -7.75 18.96
CA SER A 90 -5.76 -7.57 19.96
C SER A 90 -6.07 -8.84 20.77
N ARG A 91 -5.53 -10.00 20.36
CA ARG A 91 -5.85 -11.32 20.93
C ARG A 91 -4.79 -11.84 21.92
N TRP A 92 -3.56 -11.34 21.86
CA TRP A 92 -2.45 -11.81 22.69
C TRP A 92 -1.96 -10.68 23.60
N GLU A 93 -2.33 -10.75 24.88
CA GLU A 93 -2.15 -9.66 25.85
C GLU A 93 -0.73 -9.57 26.42
N GLU A 94 0.13 -10.58 26.18
CA GLU A 94 1.41 -10.72 26.88
C GLU A 94 2.66 -10.42 26.02
N SER A 95 2.49 -10.18 24.71
CA SER A 95 3.61 -9.84 23.81
C SER A 95 3.35 -8.54 23.06
N VAL A 96 4.39 -7.70 22.92
CA VAL A 96 4.32 -6.46 22.14
C VAL A 96 3.80 -6.79 20.72
N PRO A 97 2.67 -6.21 20.29
CA PRO A 97 2.13 -6.44 18.96
C PRO A 97 3.17 -6.29 17.86
N LYS A 98 3.42 -7.37 17.11
CA LYS A 98 4.34 -7.34 15.97
C LYS A 98 3.56 -6.96 14.71
N TYR A 99 3.93 -5.83 14.12
CA TYR A 99 3.38 -5.35 12.85
C TYR A 99 4.40 -5.50 11.72
N GLY A 100 3.91 -5.62 10.50
CA GLY A 100 4.73 -5.84 9.31
C GLY A 100 4.98 -7.31 9.01
N VAL A 101 5.50 -7.57 7.81
CA VAL A 101 5.88 -8.91 7.35
C VAL A 101 7.40 -8.97 7.25
N ASN A 102 7.99 -10.11 7.61
CA ASN A 102 9.41 -10.32 7.37
C ASN A 102 9.66 -10.34 5.84
N LEU A 103 10.77 -9.75 5.42
CA LEU A 103 11.20 -9.84 4.03
C LEU A 103 11.61 -11.28 3.73
N GLU A 104 10.96 -11.91 2.75
CA GLU A 104 11.32 -13.27 2.32
C GLU A 104 12.71 -13.30 1.70
N SER A 105 13.46 -14.37 1.97
CA SER A 105 14.82 -14.55 1.42
C SER A 105 14.82 -14.46 -0.10
N SER A 106 13.86 -15.09 -0.77
CA SER A 106 13.74 -15.08 -2.23
C SER A 106 13.58 -13.66 -2.82
N LYS A 107 12.93 -12.75 -2.09
CA LYS A 107 12.80 -11.35 -2.51
C LYS A 107 14.09 -10.58 -2.31
N LEU A 108 14.84 -10.89 -1.25
CA LEU A 108 16.16 -10.32 -1.02
C LEU A 108 17.15 -10.76 -2.10
N ASP A 109 17.11 -12.04 -2.47
CA ASP A 109 17.97 -12.63 -3.51
C ASP A 109 17.67 -12.05 -4.91
N ALA A 110 16.43 -11.59 -5.13
CA ALA A 110 16.02 -10.95 -6.38
C ALA A 110 16.37 -9.45 -6.47
N MET A 111 16.88 -8.84 -5.39
CA MET A 111 17.30 -7.44 -5.40
C MET A 111 18.65 -7.26 -6.08
N ASN A 112 18.82 -6.16 -6.81
CA ASN A 112 20.13 -5.79 -7.35
C ASN A 112 21.03 -5.13 -6.28
N ASP A 113 22.32 -5.00 -6.57
CA ASP A 113 23.32 -4.45 -5.63
C ASP A 113 22.95 -3.07 -5.10
N GLN A 114 22.36 -2.21 -5.93
CA GLN A 114 21.92 -0.88 -5.51
C GLN A 114 20.77 -0.95 -4.50
N GLN A 115 19.78 -1.81 -4.75
CA GLN A 115 18.64 -2.02 -3.86
C GLN A 115 19.09 -2.64 -2.53
N ILE A 116 20.04 -3.58 -2.57
CA ILE A 116 20.67 -4.16 -1.38
C ILE A 116 21.41 -3.07 -0.58
N GLY A 117 22.16 -2.21 -1.27
CA GLY A 117 22.86 -1.08 -0.65
C GLY A 117 21.90 -0.10 0.04
N GLN A 118 20.78 0.23 -0.61
CA GLN A 118 19.73 1.08 -0.02
C GLN A 118 19.08 0.43 1.21
N LEU A 119 18.74 -0.86 1.12
CA LEU A 119 18.17 -1.60 2.25
C LEU A 119 19.14 -1.65 3.43
N HIS A 120 20.44 -1.85 3.15
CA HIS A 120 21.47 -1.82 4.17
C HIS A 120 21.60 -0.43 4.83
N ALA A 121 21.57 0.65 4.04
CA ALA A 121 21.62 2.02 4.58
C ALA A 121 20.43 2.30 5.51
N LEU A 122 19.21 1.94 5.11
CA LEU A 122 18.00 2.08 5.94
C LEU A 122 18.11 1.28 7.25
N LYS A 123 18.64 0.05 7.18
CA LYS A 123 18.89 -0.75 8.39
C LYS A 123 19.83 -0.04 9.35
N GLN A 124 20.92 0.55 8.85
CA GLN A 124 21.88 1.27 9.70
C GLN A 124 21.28 2.53 10.31
N GLU A 125 20.44 3.27 9.57
CA GLU A 125 19.73 4.46 10.10
C GLU A 125 18.84 4.09 11.29
N VAL A 126 18.07 3.00 11.19
CA VAL A 126 17.22 2.52 12.29
C VAL A 126 18.04 2.09 13.50
N LEU A 127 19.17 1.40 13.28
CA LEU A 127 20.06 0.97 14.37
C LEU A 127 20.75 2.15 15.06
N LYS A 128 21.06 3.21 14.31
CA LYS A 128 21.64 4.44 14.84
C LYS A 128 20.63 5.24 15.66
N GLY A 129 19.38 5.36 15.18
CA GLY A 129 18.32 6.12 15.84
C GLY A 129 17.70 5.46 17.07
N GLY A 130 18.04 4.19 17.36
CA GLY A 130 17.60 3.49 18.58
C GLY A 130 18.48 3.72 19.82
N LYS A 131 19.51 4.58 19.72
CA LYS A 131 20.47 4.88 20.80
C LYS A 131 20.34 6.28 21.40
N GLU A 132 19.32 7.04 21.04
CA GLU A 132 19.05 8.39 21.55
C GLU A 132 17.80 8.43 22.44
#